data_AF-A0ABD0NDY8-F1
#
_entry.id   AF-A0ABD0NDY8-F1
#
_cell.length_a   1.000
_cell.length_b   1.000
_cell.length_c   1.000
_cell.angle_alpha   90.00
_cell.angle_beta   90.00
_cell.angle_gamma   90.00
#
_symmetry.space_group_name_H-M   'P 1'
#
loop_
_entity.id
_entity.type
_entity.pdbx_description
1 polymer ?
#
loop_
_entity_poly.entity_id
_entity_poly.type
_entity_poly.pdbx_seq_one_letter_code
_entity_poly.pdbx_strand_id
1 'polypeptide(L)' 'HIESKIVYDIIKGEDSVELQDRRYKNRAETFPDDYLRGNFSIKLKNLQHTDAGKYNCFITPSNERETVELQVNGV' A
#
# COMPACT_ATOMS: atom_id res chain seq x y z
N HIS A 1 -8.88 19.15 -4.49
CA HIS A 1 -7.79 18.18 -4.71
C HIS A 1 -7.37 17.62 -3.35
N ILE A 2 -7.91 16.47 -2.96
CA ILE A 2 -7.52 15.83 -1.69
C ILE A 2 -6.27 15.02 -2.01
N GLU A 3 -5.14 15.39 -1.42
CA GLU A 3 -3.86 14.67 -1.54
C GLU A 3 -4.09 13.19 -1.21
N SER A 4 -3.95 12.31 -2.20
CA SER A 4 -4.02 10.87 -1.97
C SER A 4 -2.74 10.45 -1.27
N LYS A 5 -2.85 9.88 -0.06
CA LYS A 5 -1.69 9.40 0.70
C LYS A 5 -1.24 8.06 0.13
N ILE A 6 -0.15 8.08 -0.64
CA ILE A 6 0.39 6.89 -1.29
C ILE A 6 1.09 6.01 -0.25
N VAL A 7 0.65 4.76 -0.13
CA VAL A 7 1.25 3.76 0.76
C VAL A 7 2.50 3.15 0.13
N TYR A 8 2.38 2.71 -1.11
CA TYR A 8 3.46 2.11 -1.88
C TYR A 8 3.08 2.09 -3.36
N ASP A 9 4.04 2.33 -4.26
CA ASP A 9 3.87 2.16 -5.70
C ASP A 9 4.69 0.98 -6.21
N ILE A 10 4.14 0.24 -7.18
CA ILE A 10 4.86 -0.81 -7.91
C ILE A 10 4.82 -0.43 -9.39
N ILE A 11 5.95 0.03 -9.92
CA ILE A 11 6.07 0.60 -11.26
C ILE A 11 6.91 -0.34 -12.11
N LYS A 12 6.32 -0.85 -13.20
CA LYS A 12 7.01 -1.77 -14.13
C LYS A 12 7.63 -3.00 -13.46
N GLY A 13 7.03 -3.49 -12.37
CA GLY A 13 7.53 -4.64 -11.64
C GLY A 13 8.66 -4.34 -10.66
N GLU A 14 8.89 -3.07 -10.34
CA GLU A 14 9.84 -2.63 -9.31
C GLU A 14 9.12 -1.80 -8.26
N ASP A 15 9.58 -1.90 -7.02
CA ASP A 15 9.00 -1.19 -5.89
C ASP A 15 9.49 0.27 -5.90
N SER A 16 8.59 1.23 -5.67
CA SER A 16 8.90 2.66 -5.70
C SER A 16 8.36 3.38 -4.48
N VAL A 17 9.23 4.21 -3.89
CA VAL A 17 8.93 5.05 -2.71
C VAL A 17 9.05 6.54 -3.00
N GLU A 18 9.17 6.94 -4.27
CA GLU A 18 9.37 8.34 -4.68
C GLU A 18 8.24 9.27 -4.18
N LEU A 19 6.99 8.81 -4.32
CA LEU A 19 5.80 9.54 -3.91
C LEU A 19 5.18 9.02 -2.61
N GLN A 20 5.88 8.13 -1.89
CA GLN A 20 5.37 7.53 -0.66
C GLN A 20 5.12 8.61 0.41
N ASP A 21 3.93 8.58 1.00
CA ASP A 21 3.59 9.48 2.09
C ASP A 21 4.49 9.21 3.31
N ARG A 22 4.98 10.27 3.95
CA ARG A 22 5.92 10.22 5.08
C ARG A 22 5.39 9.36 6.24
N ARG A 23 4.06 9.23 6.38
CA ARG A 23 3.39 8.37 7.36
C ARG A 23 3.75 6.88 7.21
N TYR A 24 3.98 6.41 5.99
CA TYR A 24 4.24 5.01 5.66
C TYR A 24 5.72 4.71 5.45
N LYS A 25 6.56 5.75 5.39
CA LYS A 25 8.02 5.62 5.24
C LYS A 25 8.60 4.73 6.34
N ASN A 26 9.45 3.78 5.92
CA ASN A 26 10.07 2.75 6.77
C ASN A 26 9.08 1.83 7.51
N ARG A 27 7.80 1.84 7.12
CA ARG A 27 6.74 1.04 7.75
C ARG A 27 6.01 0.18 6.72
N ALA A 28 5.88 0.65 5.49
CA ALA A 28 5.32 -0.15 4.41
C ALA A 28 6.43 -0.92 3.68
N GLU A 29 6.17 -2.18 3.37
CA GLU A 29 7.01 -3.09 2.60
C GLU A 29 6.14 -3.85 1.60
N THR A 30 6.77 -4.44 0.59
CA THR A 30 6.14 -5.24 -0.45
C THR A 30 7.02 -6.45 -0.77
N PHE A 31 6.63 -7.28 -1.74
CA PHE A 31 7.23 -8.59 -2.00
C PHE A 31 7.74 -8.69 -3.46
N PRO A 32 8.85 -7.99 -3.83
CA PRO A 32 9.32 -7.93 -5.22
C PRO A 32 9.53 -9.29 -5.88
N ASP A 33 10.08 -10.25 -5.14
CA ASP A 33 10.34 -11.62 -5.63
C ASP A 33 9.04 -12.37 -6.03
N ASP A 34 7.88 -11.94 -5.51
CA ASP A 34 6.58 -12.58 -5.79
C ASP A 34 5.72 -11.83 -6.80
N TYR A 35 6.18 -10.72 -7.39
CA TYR A 35 5.40 -9.94 -8.36
C TYR A 35 5.02 -10.75 -9.59
N LEU A 36 5.94 -11.58 -10.08
CA LEU A 36 5.69 -12.48 -11.22
C LEU A 36 4.63 -13.55 -10.92
N ARG A 37 4.37 -13.80 -9.63
CA ARG A 37 3.32 -14.71 -9.15
C ARG A 37 2.01 -13.99 -8.86
N GLY A 38 1.95 -12.68 -9.11
CA GLY A 38 0.77 -11.82 -8.88
C GLY A 38 0.62 -11.32 -7.44
N ASN A 39 1.65 -11.44 -6.59
CA ASN A 39 1.58 -10.97 -5.21
C ASN A 39 1.92 -9.47 -5.13
N PHE A 40 0.93 -8.62 -5.29
CA PHE A 40 1.08 -7.17 -5.12
C PHE A 40 0.72 -6.70 -3.69
N SER A 41 0.81 -7.61 -2.71
CA SER A 41 0.45 -7.31 -1.32
C SER A 41 1.40 -6.26 -0.71
N ILE A 42 0.85 -5.46 0.21
CA ILE A 42 1.61 -4.48 1.01
C ILE A 42 1.54 -4.91 2.46
N LYS A 43 2.69 -4.92 3.14
CA LYS A 43 2.80 -5.15 4.57
C LYS A 43 3.05 -3.82 5.28
N LEU A 44 2.14 -3.42 6.16
CA LEU A 44 2.31 -2.23 7.01
C LEU A 44 2.72 -2.64 8.43
N LYS A 45 3.88 -2.17 8.88
CA LYS A 45 4.48 -2.42 10.19
C LYS A 45 4.13 -1.33 11.21
N ASN A 46 4.26 -1.69 12.49
CA ASN A 46 4.09 -0.78 13.63
C ASN A 46 2.75 -0.02 13.58
N LEU A 47 1.65 -0.75 13.37
CA LEU A 47 0.30 -0.20 13.22
C LEU A 47 -0.04 0.76 14.37
N GLN A 48 -0.63 1.90 13.99
CA GLN A 48 -1.16 2.92 14.88
C GLN A 48 -2.67 3.01 14.65
N HIS A 49 -3.43 3.43 15.66
CA HIS A 49 -4.87 3.64 15.51
C HIS A 49 -5.24 4.57 14.35
N THR A 50 -4.38 5.56 14.10
CA THR A 50 -4.60 6.51 13.01
C THR A 50 -4.48 5.86 11.63
N ASP A 51 -3.88 4.67 11.51
CA ASP A 51 -3.73 3.93 10.24
C ASP A 51 -5.02 3.20 9.85
N ALA A 52 -5.99 3.11 10.75
CA ALA A 52 -7.30 2.56 10.43
C ALA A 52 -7.99 3.37 9.32
N GLY A 53 -8.76 2.69 8.49
CA GLY A 53 -9.50 3.30 7.37
C GLY A 53 -9.45 2.50 6.07
N LYS A 54 -9.97 3.11 5.01
CA LYS A 54 -10.01 2.52 3.66
C LYS A 54 -8.69 2.67 2.92
N TYR A 55 -8.20 1.55 2.40
CA TYR A 55 -7.07 1.44 1.50
C TYR A 55 -7.59 1.05 0.13
N ASN A 56 -7.18 1.77 -0.91
CA ASN A 56 -7.58 1.51 -2.28
C ASN A 56 -6.35 1.08 -3.07
N CYS A 57 -6.39 -0.08 -3.69
CA CYS A 57 -5.40 -0.55 -4.64
C CYS A 57 -5.93 -0.35 -6.06
N PHE A 58 -5.06 0.13 -6.95
CA PHE A 58 -5.37 0.36 -8.34
C PHE A 58 -4.32 -0.34 -9.21
N ILE A 59 -4.72 -1.38 -9.91
CA ILE A 59 -3.84 -2.12 -10.82
C ILE A 59 -4.11 -1.61 -12.23
N THR A 60 -3.29 -0.66 -12.68
CA THR A 60 -3.52 0.06 -13.94
C THR A 60 -3.50 -0.83 -15.20
N PRO A 61 -2.66 -1.89 -15.33
CA PRO A 61 -2.67 -2.72 -16.53
C PRO A 61 -3.99 -3.47 -16.76
N SER A 62 -4.68 -3.87 -15.68
CA SER A 62 -5.94 -4.61 -15.73
C SER A 62 -7.17 -3.74 -15.45
N ASN A 63 -6.99 -2.45 -15.10
CA ASN A 63 -8.04 -1.56 -14.60
C ASN A 63 -8.80 -2.11 -13.38
N GLU A 64 -8.14 -2.97 -12.60
CA GLU A 64 -8.72 -3.53 -11.38
C GLU A 64 -8.58 -2.54 -10.22
N ARG A 65 -9.61 -2.51 -9.37
CA ARG A 65 -9.64 -1.70 -8.16
C ARG A 65 -10.12 -2.55 -7.01
N GLU A 66 -9.28 -2.64 -5.99
CA GLU A 66 -9.60 -3.33 -4.76
C GLU A 66 -9.66 -2.33 -3.61
N THR A 67 -10.62 -2.53 -2.70
CA THR A 67 -10.74 -1.70 -1.49
C THR A 67 -10.75 -2.59 -0.27
N VAL A 68 -9.88 -2.28 0.70
CA VAL A 68 -9.81 -2.97 1.98
C VAL A 68 -10.00 -1.96 3.11
N GLU A 69 -10.78 -2.33 4.12
CA GLU A 69 -10.92 -1.56 5.36
C GLU A 69 -9.97 -2.13 6.42
N LEU A 70 -9.02 -1.33 6.90
CA LEU A 70 -8.14 -1.71 7.99
C LEU A 70 -8.75 -1.29 9.32
N GLN A 71 -9.03 -2.26 10.19
CA GLN A 71 -9.39 -2.02 11.58
C GLN A 71 -8.17 -2.22 12.47
N VAL A 72 -7.79 -1.19 13.22
CA VAL A 72 -6.72 -1.26 14.23
C VAL A 72 -7.39 -1.27 15.60
N ASN A 73 -7.60 -2.48 16.12
CA ASN A 73 -8.14 -2.68 17.45
C ASN A 73 -7.07 -2.36 18.50
N GLY A 74 -7.46 -1.65 19.56
CA GLY A 74 -6.60 -1.39 20.70
C GLY A 74 -6.60 -2.60 21.64
N VAL A 75 -5.53 -2.72 22.42
CA VAL A 75 -5.54 -3.52 23.66
C VAL A 75 -6.08 -2.64 24.77
#